data_AF-A0A4R2IBV7-F1
#
_entry.id   AF-A0A4R2IBV7-F1
#
_cell.length_a   1.000
_cell.length_b   1.000
_cell.length_c   1.000
_cell.angle_alpha   90.00
_cell.angle_beta   90.00
_cell.angle_gamma   90.00
#
_symmetry.space_group_name_H-M   'P 1'
#
loop_
_entity.id
_entity.type
_entity.pdbx_description
1 polymer ?
#
loop_
_entity_poly.entity_id
_entity_poly.type
_entity_poly.pdbx_seq_one_letter_code
_entity_poly.pdbx_strand_id
1 'polypeptide(L)'
;MDWDERELVTDYLPSGFLFRAFGGVSMCRFCGCANRALELTDGTWYWPDGLAHYVGEHAVRLPAEFVAHVVAEVDKLEEVERDVAFVRRWALNRR
;
A
#
# COMPACT_ATOMS: atom_id res chain seq x y z
N MET A 1 6.66 -14.07 6.85
CA MET A 1 6.32 -12.84 7.55
C MET A 1 6.85 -12.78 8.96
N ASP A 2 8.09 -12.28 9.03
CA ASP A 2 8.61 -11.59 10.20
C ASP A 2 7.93 -10.20 10.34
N TRP A 3 8.38 -9.41 11.32
CA TRP A 3 7.76 -8.12 11.63
C TRP A 3 8.10 -7.03 10.59
N ASP A 4 9.32 -7.02 10.06
CA ASP A 4 9.79 -6.03 9.07
C ASP A 4 9.06 -6.23 7.74
N GLU A 5 8.94 -7.48 7.28
CA GLU A 5 8.17 -7.85 6.08
C GLU A 5 6.71 -7.40 6.24
N ARG A 6 6.13 -7.58 7.44
CA ARG A 6 4.75 -7.18 7.72
C ARG A 6 4.55 -5.68 7.59
N GLU A 7 5.42 -4.90 8.21
CA GLU A 7 5.38 -3.44 8.16
C GLU A 7 5.48 -2.97 6.71
N LEU A 8 6.46 -3.48 5.95
CA LEU A 8 6.65 -3.17 4.54
C LEU A 8 5.40 -3.46 3.70
N VAL A 9 4.78 -4.64 3.86
CA VAL A 9 3.56 -5.00 3.12
C VAL A 9 2.36 -4.15 3.55
N THR A 10 2.23 -3.86 4.84
CA THR A 10 1.17 -2.98 5.36
C THR A 10 1.27 -1.58 4.76
N ASP A 11 2.49 -1.06 4.59
CA ASP A 11 2.74 0.27 4.02
C ASP A 11 2.59 0.30 2.49
N TYR A 12 2.93 -0.79 1.80
CA TYR A 12 2.80 -0.91 0.35
C TYR A 12 1.33 -0.97 -0.12
N LEU A 13 0.49 -1.76 0.55
CA LEU A 13 -0.90 -1.97 0.13
C LEU A 13 -1.72 -0.68 -0.12
N PRO A 14 -1.65 0.37 0.72
CA PRO A 14 -2.35 1.63 0.48
C PRO A 14 -1.73 2.52 -0.62
N SER A 15 -0.52 2.23 -1.12
CA SER A 15 0.10 3.00 -2.21
C SER A 15 -0.36 2.57 -3.61
N GLY A 16 -1.22 1.55 -3.72
CA GLY A 16 -1.79 1.12 -5.00
C GLY A 16 -2.63 2.18 -5.70
N PHE A 17 -2.70 2.11 -7.03
CA PHE A 17 -3.57 2.95 -7.84
C PHE A 17 -5.03 2.52 -7.71
N LEU A 18 -5.96 3.49 -7.79
CA LEU A 18 -7.38 3.20 -7.79
C LEU A 18 -7.78 2.41 -9.05
N PHE A 19 -8.21 1.16 -8.86
CA PHE A 19 -8.76 0.32 -9.92
C PHE A 19 -10.28 0.47 -10.03
N ARG A 20 -10.99 0.43 -8.90
CA ARG A 20 -12.46 0.55 -8.86
C ARG A 20 -12.96 1.07 -7.52
N ALA A 21 -14.11 1.74 -7.53
CA ALA A 21 -14.84 2.11 -6.31
C ALA A 21 -16.26 1.51 -6.34
N PHE A 22 -16.74 1.06 -5.17
CA PHE A 22 -18.10 0.58 -4.97
C PHE A 22 -18.87 1.48 -3.99
N GLY A 23 -20.20 1.43 -4.04
CA GLY A 23 -21.08 2.26 -3.20
C GLY A 23 -21.35 1.73 -1.79
N GLY A 24 -20.62 0.71 -1.33
CA GLY A 24 -20.84 0.06 -0.03
C GLY A 24 -19.55 -0.09 0.76
N VAL A 25 -19.65 0.01 2.09
CA VAL A 25 -18.52 -0.15 3.01
C VAL A 25 -18.39 -1.62 3.41
N SER A 26 -17.17 -2.17 3.33
CA SER A 26 -16.89 -3.50 3.86
C SER A 26 -16.53 -3.43 5.35
N MET A 27 -16.98 -4.39 6.16
CA MET A 27 -16.68 -4.44 7.60
C MET A 27 -15.56 -5.46 7.88
N CYS A 28 -14.60 -5.15 8.75
CA CYS A 28 -13.61 -6.12 9.16
C CYS A 28 -14.28 -7.30 9.89
N ARG A 29 -13.92 -8.54 9.53
CA ARG A 29 -14.50 -9.75 10.13
C ARG A 29 -13.94 -10.07 11.52
N PHE A 30 -12.79 -9.52 11.88
CA PHE A 30 -12.13 -9.78 13.17
C PHE A 30 -12.52 -8.75 14.23
N CYS A 31 -12.52 -7.47 13.90
CA CYS A 31 -12.76 -6.40 14.88
C CYS A 31 -14.01 -5.55 14.60
N GLY A 32 -14.68 -5.73 13.45
CA GLY A 32 -15.90 -5.00 13.12
C GLY A 32 -15.69 -3.52 12.79
N CYS A 33 -14.47 -3.04 12.56
CA CYS A 33 -14.27 -1.69 12.05
C CYS A 33 -14.75 -1.58 10.59
N ALA A 34 -15.12 -0.37 10.18
CA ALA A 34 -15.35 -0.07 8.78
C ALA A 34 -14.01 -0.11 8.04
N ASN A 35 -13.88 -1.01 7.06
CA ASN A 35 -12.89 -0.86 6.01
C ASN A 35 -13.40 0.17 5.00
N ARG A 36 -12.77 0.26 3.84
CA ARG A 36 -13.22 1.13 2.76
C ARG A 36 -13.72 0.28 1.59
N ALA A 37 -13.94 0.94 0.46
CA ALA A 37 -14.78 0.47 -0.65
C ALA A 37 -14.04 0.53 -1.99
N LEU A 38 -12.71 0.65 -1.94
CA LEU A 38 -11.87 0.77 -3.12
C LEU A 38 -11.19 -0.57 -3.40
N GLU A 39 -11.06 -0.86 -4.68
CA GLU A 39 -10.13 -1.85 -5.20
C GLU A 39 -8.91 -1.11 -5.74
N LEU A 40 -7.74 -1.56 -5.34
CA LEU A 40 -6.44 -1.00 -5.71
C LEU A 40 -5.68 -1.98 -6.62
N THR A 41 -4.69 -1.45 -7.33
CA THR A 41 -3.78 -2.22 -8.19
C THR A 41 -2.42 -1.54 -8.31
N ASP A 42 -1.36 -2.31 -8.50
CA ASP A 42 -0.03 -1.84 -8.94
C ASP A 42 0.22 -2.09 -10.45
N GLY A 43 -0.79 -2.60 -11.18
CA GLY A 43 -0.68 -3.01 -12.57
C GLY A 43 -0.37 -4.50 -12.78
N THR A 44 0.00 -5.24 -11.73
CA THR A 44 0.22 -6.70 -11.75
C THR A 44 -0.82 -7.44 -10.91
N TRP A 45 -1.06 -6.95 -9.69
CA TRP A 45 -2.04 -7.51 -8.76
C TRP A 45 -3.19 -6.53 -8.54
N TYR A 46 -4.33 -7.05 -8.11
CA TYR A 46 -5.46 -6.25 -7.63
C TYR A 46 -5.90 -6.73 -6.24
N TRP A 47 -6.30 -5.80 -5.38
CA TRP A 47 -6.70 -6.10 -4.00
C TRP A 47 -7.67 -5.06 -3.45
N PRO A 48 -8.48 -5.40 -2.43
CA PRO A 48 -9.29 -4.42 -1.73
C PRO A 48 -8.42 -3.54 -0.83
N ASP A 49 -8.72 -2.24 -0.75
CA ASP A 49 -8.01 -1.28 0.10
C ASP A 49 -7.98 -1.68 1.60
N GLY A 50 -9.01 -2.39 2.05
CA GLY A 50 -9.10 -2.94 3.40
C GLY A 50 -8.07 -4.03 3.70
N LEU A 51 -7.37 -4.61 2.70
CA LEU A 51 -6.38 -5.67 2.92
C LEU A 51 -5.24 -5.22 3.85
N ALA A 52 -4.84 -3.95 3.79
CA ALA A 52 -3.81 -3.37 4.66
C ALA A 52 -4.16 -3.52 6.14
N HIS A 53 -5.45 -3.35 6.49
CA HIS A 53 -5.94 -3.53 7.85
C HIS A 53 -5.81 -4.98 8.33
N TYR A 54 -6.10 -5.97 7.48
CA TYR A 54 -5.95 -7.38 7.84
C TYR A 54 -4.49 -7.78 8.10
N VAL A 55 -3.56 -7.25 7.31
CA VAL A 55 -2.12 -7.54 7.49
C VAL A 55 -1.60 -6.82 8.74
N GLY A 56 -1.87 -5.52 8.88
CA GLY A 56 -1.34 -4.69 9.97
C GLY A 56 -1.93 -5.03 11.34
N GLU A 57 -3.27 -5.02 11.45
CA GLU A 57 -3.98 -5.17 12.74
C GLU A 57 -4.23 -6.63 13.13
N HIS A 58 -4.26 -7.54 12.15
CA HIS A 58 -4.64 -8.94 12.37
C HIS A 58 -3.58 -9.95 11.95
N ALA A 59 -2.41 -9.49 11.49
CA ALA A 59 -1.29 -10.35 11.09
C ALA A 59 -1.68 -11.46 10.09
N VAL A 60 -2.68 -11.19 9.23
CA VAL A 60 -3.08 -12.11 8.18
C VAL A 60 -1.90 -12.29 7.22
N ARG A 61 -1.43 -13.53 7.07
CA ARG A 61 -0.34 -13.87 6.15
C ARG A 61 -0.88 -13.93 4.73
N LEU A 62 -0.23 -13.18 3.84
CA LEU A 62 -0.49 -13.23 2.41
C LEU A 62 0.29 -14.38 1.75
N PRO A 63 -0.10 -14.80 0.53
CA PRO A 63 0.68 -15.73 -0.27
C PRO A 63 2.12 -15.23 -0.49
N ALA A 64 3.10 -16.14 -0.48
CA ALA A 64 4.52 -15.79 -0.53
C ALA A 64 4.91 -15.11 -1.83
N GLU A 65 4.26 -15.46 -2.95
CA GLU A 65 4.46 -14.86 -4.26
C GLU A 65 4.05 -13.38 -4.30
N PHE A 66 2.99 -13.01 -3.57
CA PHE A 66 2.56 -11.62 -3.49
C PHE A 66 3.55 -10.82 -2.63
N VAL A 67 3.98 -11.38 -1.50
CA VAL A 67 4.98 -10.73 -0.64
C VAL A 67 6.30 -10.52 -1.38
N ALA A 68 6.77 -11.52 -2.13
CA ALA A 68 7.98 -11.40 -2.95
C ALA A 68 7.84 -10.33 -4.04
N HIS A 69 6.66 -10.21 -4.66
CA HIS A 69 6.36 -9.14 -5.60
C HIS A 69 6.43 -7.75 -4.95
N VAL A 70 5.81 -7.58 -3.78
CA VAL A 70 5.83 -6.33 -3.03
C VAL A 70 7.26 -5.88 -2.69
N VAL A 71 8.09 -6.80 -2.18
CA VAL A 71 9.51 -6.51 -1.88
C VAL A 71 10.24 -6.04 -3.13
N ALA A 72 10.07 -6.75 -4.25
CA ALA A 72 10.71 -6.38 -5.51
C ALA A 72 10.24 -5.01 -6.07
N GLU A 73 8.98 -4.62 -5.84
CA GLU A 73 8.49 -3.29 -6.23
C GLU A 73 9.05 -2.18 -5.35
N VAL A 74 9.17 -2.41 -4.04
CA VAL A 74 9.79 -1.44 -3.11
C VAL A 74 11.26 -1.24 -3.46
N ASP A 75 12.02 -2.32 -3.69
CA ASP A 75 13.44 -2.24 -4.07
C ASP A 75 13.63 -1.38 -5.33
N LYS A 76 12.77 -1.56 -6.35
CA LYS A 76 12.81 -0.73 -7.57
C LYS A 76 12.61 0.76 -7.28
N LEU A 77 11.73 1.10 -6.34
CA LEU A 77 11.46 2.49 -5.98
C LEU A 77 12.63 3.12 -5.21
N GLU A 78 13.37 2.33 -4.42
CA GLU A 78 14.57 2.80 -3.72
C GLU A 78 15.73 3.09 -4.66
N GLU A 79 15.83 2.35 -5.78
CA GLU A 79 16.84 2.56 -6.82
C GLU A 79 16.60 3.82 -7.67
N VAL A 80 15.37 4.37 -7.68
CA VAL A 80 15.03 5.54 -8.50
C VAL A 80 15.64 6.82 -7.93
N GLU A 81 16.34 7.57 -8.79
CA GLU A 81 16.88 8.88 -8.42
C GLU A 81 15.76 9.87 -8.04
N ARG A 82 15.87 10.44 -6.83
CA ARG A 82 14.90 11.42 -6.34
C ARG A 82 15.10 12.78 -7.01
N ASP A 83 14.22 13.16 -7.93
CA ASP A 83 14.18 14.52 -8.45
C ASP A 83 13.60 15.50 -7.40
N VAL A 84 14.51 16.15 -6.68
CA VAL A 84 14.20 17.16 -5.66
C VAL A 84 14.31 18.59 -6.20
N ALA A 85 14.57 18.79 -7.50
CA ALA A 85 14.82 20.12 -8.07
C ALA A 85 13.59 21.03 -7.94
N PHE A 86 12.40 20.47 -8.17
CA PHE A 86 11.14 21.20 -8.00
C PHE A 86 10.94 21.68 -6.55
N VAL A 87 11.12 20.79 -5.57
CA VAL A 87 10.92 21.10 -4.14
C VAL A 87 11.93 22.15 -3.67
N ARG A 88 13.20 22.01 -4.07
CA ARG A 88 14.26 22.99 -3.76
C ARG A 88 13.94 24.36 -4.34
N ARG A 89 13.51 24.43 -5.61
CA ARG A 89 13.14 25.69 -6.27
C ARG A 89 11.96 26.36 -5.57
N TRP A 90 10.95 25.58 -5.20
CA TRP A 90 9.79 26.08 -4.48
C TRP A 90 10.15 26.63 -3.10
N ALA A 91 10.98 25.94 -2.33
CA ALA A 91 11.40 26.40 -1.00
C ALA A 91 12.15 27.75 -1.04
N LEU A 92 12.93 27.99 -2.09
CA LEU A 92 13.69 29.24 -2.28
C LEU A 92 12.80 30.43 -2.71
N ASN A 93 11.71 30.17 -3.44
CA ASN A 93 10.86 31.21 -4.03
C ASN A 93 9.64 31.61 -3.17
N ARG A 94 9.51 31.10 -1.93
CA ARG A 94 8.41 31.45 -1.01
C ARG A 94 8.75 32.57 -0.02
N ARG A 95 9.62 33.51 -0.39
CA ARG A 95 9.86 34.76 0.34
C ARG A 95 9.06 35.91 -0.23
#